data_AF-A0A3D1T735-F1
#
_entry.id   AF-A0A3D1T735-F1
#
_cell.length_a   1.000
_cell.length_b   1.000
_cell.length_c   1.000
_cell.angle_alpha   90.00
_cell.angle_beta   90.00
_cell.angle_gamma   90.00
#
_symmetry.space_group_name_H-M   'P 1'
#
loop_
_entity.id
_entity.type
_entity.pdbx_description
1 polymer ?
#
loop_
_entity_poly.entity_id
_entity_poly.type
_entity_poly.pdbx_seq_one_letter_code
_entity_poly.pdbx_strand_id
1 'polypeptide(L)'
;MQYRVSFLFDLLANLLSSFTDLAAMIIIFTHTPALKGWTLAETAFLFGLTNTSFALAEMIGGGFDVFQLLIREGKFDQMLVRPLGHFFQVMTSEFVLRRFGRLTQG
;
A
#
# COMPACT_ATOMS: atom_id res chain seq x y z
N MET A 1 -9.32 15.46 -6.07
CA MET A 1 -8.06 15.45 -6.87
C MET A 1 -7.55 16.88 -7.10
N GLN A 2 -7.21 17.61 -6.04
CA GLN A 2 -6.86 19.05 -6.14
C GLN A 2 -5.37 19.30 -6.45
N TYR A 3 -4.52 18.26 -6.33
CA TYR A 3 -3.09 18.31 -6.67
C TYR A 3 -2.67 17.09 -7.49
N ARG A 4 -2.90 17.15 -8.81
CA ARG A 4 -2.48 16.09 -9.76
C ARG A 4 -0.97 15.87 -9.77
N VAL A 5 -0.21 16.95 -9.57
CA VAL A 5 1.26 16.93 -9.53
C VAL A 5 1.75 16.22 -8.27
N SER A 6 1.19 16.53 -7.09
CA SER A 6 1.55 15.83 -5.85
C SER A 6 1.20 14.34 -5.92
N PHE A 7 0.06 13.99 -6.52
CA PHE A 7 -0.29 12.60 -6.77
C PHE A 7 0.77 11.89 -7.65
N LEU A 8 1.23 12.54 -8.72
CA LEU A 8 2.24 11.99 -9.61
C LEU A 8 3.58 11.80 -8.88
N PHE A 9 4.02 12.80 -8.10
CA PHE A 9 5.24 12.71 -7.30
C PHE A 9 5.17 11.60 -6.26
N ASP A 10 4.04 11.45 -5.56
CA ASP A 10 3.84 10.37 -4.61
C ASP A 10 3.88 8.98 -5.28
N LEU A 11 3.29 8.86 -6.48
CA LEU A 11 3.31 7.63 -7.25
C LEU A 11 4.73 7.29 -7.74
N LEU A 12 5.45 8.28 -8.26
CA LEU A 12 6.84 8.13 -8.68
C LEU A 12 7.77 7.80 -7.50
N ALA A 13 7.59 8.44 -6.35
CA ALA A 13 8.38 8.17 -5.14
C ALA A 13 8.17 6.74 -4.65
N ASN A 14 6.92 6.26 -4.62
CA ASN A 14 6.64 4.86 -4.27
C ASN A 14 7.24 3.89 -5.27
N LEU A 15 7.11 4.15 -6.58
CA LEU A 15 7.70 3.31 -7.62
C LEU A 15 9.22 3.21 -7.51
N LEU A 16 9.90 4.35 -7.30
CA LEU A 16 11.35 4.39 -7.14
C LEU A 16 11.80 3.68 -5.86
N SER A 17 11.07 3.82 -4.76
CA SER A 17 11.37 3.10 -3.52
C SER A 17 11.30 1.59 -3.73
N SER A 18 10.20 1.08 -4.26
CA SER A 18 10.01 -0.35 -4.49
C SER A 18 11.00 -0.91 -5.52
N PHE A 19 11.34 -0.14 -6.55
CA PHE A 19 12.39 -0.52 -7.50
C PHE A 19 13.76 -0.58 -6.84
N THR A 20 14.05 0.33 -5.91
CA THR A 20 15.32 0.34 -5.16
C THR A 20 15.41 -0.88 -4.25
N ASP A 21 14.32 -1.28 -3.59
CA ASP A 21 14.27 -2.49 -2.77
C ASP A 21 14.54 -3.75 -3.60
N LEU A 22 13.92 -3.84 -4.78
CA LEU A 22 14.13 -4.94 -5.72
C LEU A 22 15.57 -4.96 -6.27
N ALA A 23 16.11 -3.79 -6.63
CA ALA A 23 17.50 -3.68 -7.09
C ALA A 23 18.50 -4.08 -6.00
N ALA A 24 18.29 -3.64 -4.75
CA ALA A 24 19.12 -4.02 -3.60
C ALA A 24 19.11 -5.55 -3.41
N MET A 25 17.94 -6.17 -3.52
CA MET A 25 17.81 -7.62 -3.47
C MET A 25 18.60 -8.32 -4.59
N ILE A 26 18.49 -7.86 -5.85
CA ILE A 26 19.25 -8.43 -6.96
C ILE A 26 20.76 -8.31 -6.71
N ILE A 27 21.22 -7.13 -6.26
CA ILE A 27 22.64 -6.88 -5.98
C ILE A 27 23.17 -7.88 -4.93
N ILE A 28 22.40 -8.18 -3.89
CA ILE A 28 22.80 -9.18 -2.88
C ILE A 28 23.01 -10.56 -3.53
N PHE A 29 22.11 -10.98 -4.42
CA PHE A 29 22.20 -12.27 -5.11
C PHE A 29 23.30 -12.33 -6.18
N THR A 30 23.79 -11.18 -6.68
CA THR A 30 24.98 -11.18 -7.55
C THR A 30 26.26 -11.58 -6.81
N HIS A 31 26.34 -11.30 -5.51
CA HIS A 31 27.48 -11.68 -4.66
C HIS A 31 27.24 -12.98 -3.88
N THR A 32 25.98 -13.34 -3.65
CA THR A 32 25.58 -14.53 -2.87
C THR A 32 24.66 -15.41 -3.73
N PRO A 33 25.19 -16.48 -4.36
CA PRO A 33 24.42 -17.31 -5.30
C PRO A 33 23.19 -17.98 -4.68
N ALA A 34 23.26 -18.29 -3.38
CA ALA A 34 22.16 -18.87 -2.64
C ALA A 34 22.16 -18.38 -1.19
N LEU A 35 21.00 -17.90 -0.73
CA LEU A 35 20.77 -17.57 0.67
C LEU A 35 20.16 -18.80 1.34
N LYS A 36 20.97 -19.59 2.06
CA LYS A 36 20.50 -20.80 2.75
C LYS A 36 19.77 -21.78 1.81
N GLY A 37 20.25 -21.91 0.57
CA GLY A 37 19.65 -22.76 -0.46
C GLY A 37 18.54 -22.11 -1.28
N TRP A 38 18.11 -20.89 -0.94
CA TRP A 38 17.13 -20.14 -1.72
C TRP A 38 17.80 -19.45 -2.90
N THR A 39 17.18 -19.57 -4.07
CA THR A 39 17.57 -18.89 -5.30
C THR A 39 16.97 -17.48 -5.37
N LEU A 40 17.50 -16.67 -6.28
CA LEU A 40 16.96 -15.33 -6.56
C LEU A 40 15.47 -15.39 -6.92
N ALA A 41 15.07 -16.36 -7.75
CA ALA A 41 13.69 -16.48 -8.23
C ALA A 41 12.70 -16.80 -7.10
N GLU A 42 13.04 -17.74 -6.21
CA GLU A 42 12.18 -18.10 -5.08
C GLU A 42 12.04 -16.95 -4.09
N THR A 43 13.14 -16.23 -3.83
CA THR A 43 13.11 -15.08 -2.95
C THR A 43 12.32 -13.94 -3.59
N ALA A 44 12.44 -13.73 -4.92
CA ALA A 44 11.77 -12.65 -5.63
C ALA A 44 10.26 -12.89 -5.68
N PHE A 45 9.86 -14.16 -5.81
CA PHE A 45 8.46 -14.57 -5.70
C PHE A 45 7.89 -14.24 -4.31
N LEU A 46 8.61 -14.58 -3.24
CA LEU A 46 8.18 -14.23 -1.88
C LEU A 46 8.10 -12.71 -1.66
N PHE A 47 9.06 -11.96 -2.22
CA PHE A 47 9.05 -10.50 -2.18
C PHE A 47 7.79 -9.93 -2.85
N GLY A 48 7.49 -10.34 -4.09
CA GLY A 48 6.30 -9.89 -4.82
C GLY A 48 5.00 -10.28 -4.13
N LEU A 49 4.90 -11.52 -3.64
CA LEU A 49 3.74 -12.01 -2.90
C LEU A 49 3.49 -11.21 -1.62
N THR A 50 4.55 -10.91 -0.87
CA THR A 50 4.48 -10.14 0.36
C THR A 50 4.05 -8.71 0.06
N ASN A 51 4.68 -8.06 -0.92
CA ASN A 51 4.35 -6.70 -1.32
C ASN A 51 2.90 -6.58 -1.82
N THR A 52 2.44 -7.52 -2.64
CA THR A 52 1.05 -7.58 -3.11
C THR A 52 0.08 -7.75 -1.94
N SER A 53 0.39 -8.64 -1.00
CA SER A 53 -0.46 -8.89 0.18
C SER A 53 -0.57 -7.65 1.06
N PHE A 54 0.54 -6.95 1.29
CA PHE A 54 0.52 -5.68 2.03
C PHE A 54 -0.23 -4.59 1.26
N ALA A 55 -0.02 -4.46 -0.05
CA ALA A 55 -0.74 -3.49 -0.87
C ALA A 55 -2.26 -3.72 -0.84
N LEU A 56 -2.71 -4.99 -0.88
CA LEU A 56 -4.12 -5.34 -0.72
C LEU A 56 -4.65 -5.01 0.68
N ALA A 57 -3.90 -5.37 1.73
CA ALA A 57 -4.28 -5.08 3.11
C ALA A 57 -4.40 -3.56 3.36
N GLU A 58 -3.43 -2.78 2.86
CA GLU A 58 -3.47 -1.32 2.91
C GLU A 58 -4.62 -0.73 2.09
N MET A 59 -4.97 -1.30 0.93
CA MET A 59 -6.09 -0.81 0.13
C MET A 59 -7.43 -0.98 0.86
N ILE A 60 -7.57 -2.07 1.62
CA ILE A 60 -8.77 -2.35 2.42
C ILE A 60 -8.77 -1.54 3.72
N GLY A 61 -7.62 -1.45 4.41
CA GLY A 61 -7.48 -0.80 5.70
C GLY A 61 -7.27 0.72 5.66
N GLY A 62 -7.00 1.30 4.50
CA GLY A 62 -6.59 2.70 4.36
C GLY A 62 -7.60 3.73 4.88
N GLY A 63 -8.89 3.40 4.91
CA GLY A 63 -9.92 4.26 5.52
C GLY A 63 -9.72 4.50 7.03
N PHE A 64 -8.99 3.63 7.73
CA PHE A 64 -8.65 3.83 9.14
C PHE A 64 -7.49 4.81 9.36
N ASP A 65 -6.64 5.04 8.35
CA ASP A 65 -5.52 5.98 8.45
C ASP A 65 -6.03 7.42 8.66
N VAL A 66 -7.18 7.75 8.09
CA VAL A 66 -7.85 9.07 8.20
C VAL A 66 -8.90 9.12 9.30
N PHE A 67 -9.10 8.04 10.06
CA PHE A 67 -10.15 7.95 11.07
C PHE A 67 -10.05 9.03 12.14
N GLN A 68 -8.82 9.37 12.56
CA GLN A 68 -8.58 10.46 13.51
C GLN A 68 -9.08 11.81 13.00
N LEU A 69 -8.96 12.06 11.69
CA LEU A 69 -9.45 13.27 11.04
C LEU A 69 -10.98 13.27 10.97
N LEU A 70 -11.61 12.13 10.68
CA LEU A 70 -13.08 11.98 10.72
C LEU A 70 -13.67 12.27 12.09
N ILE A 71 -13.00 11.86 13.17
CA ILE A 71 -13.39 12.21 14.55
C ILE A 71 -13.23 13.71 14.78
N ARG A 72 -12.07 14.28 14.45
CA ARG A 72 -11.77 15.70 14.68
C ARG A 72 -12.73 16.63 13.93
N GLU A 73 -13.18 16.23 12.74
CA GLU A 73 -14.12 16.99 11.92
C GLU A 73 -15.60 16.74 12.27
N GLY A 74 -15.91 15.86 13.24
CA GLY A 74 -17.29 15.49 13.60
C GLY A 74 -18.03 14.71 12.52
N LYS A 75 -17.33 14.27 11.46
CA LYS A 75 -17.91 13.45 10.38
C LYS A 75 -18.22 12.04 10.84
N PHE A 76 -17.48 11.53 11.83
CA PHE A 76 -17.78 10.24 12.43
C PHE A 76 -19.16 10.23 13.10
N ASP A 77 -19.56 11.32 13.76
CA ASP A 77 -20.88 11.43 14.39
C ASP A 77 -22.01 11.35 13.34
N GLN A 78 -21.78 11.88 12.13
CA GLN A 78 -22.72 11.72 11.01
C GLN A 78 -22.82 10.28 10.51
N MET A 79 -21.72 9.51 10.56
CA MET A 79 -21.70 8.09 10.19
C MET A 79 -22.50 7.25 11.19
N LEU A 80 -22.43 7.57 12.48
CA LEU A 80 -23.14 6.85 13.54
C LEU A 80 -24.68 6.93 13.44
N VAL A 81 -25.21 7.99 12.82
CA VAL A 81 -26.66 8.17 12.64
C VAL A 81 -27.18 7.44 11.39
N ARG A 82 -26.31 6.94 10.51
CA ARG A 82 -26.72 6.22 9.29
C ARG A 82 -27.01 4.75 9.62
N PRO A 83 -28.06 4.14 9.05
CA PRO A 83 -28.48 2.77 9.35
C PRO A 83 -27.58 1.66 8.74
N LEU A 84 -26.32 1.95 8.43
CA LEU A 84 -25.36 0.98 7.87
C LEU A 84 -24.24 0.69 8.87
N GLY A 85 -23.54 -0.43 8.70
CA GLY A 85 -22.39 -0.77 9.53
C GLY A 85 -21.27 0.28 9.43
N HIS A 86 -21.00 0.97 10.53
CA HIS A 86 -19.96 2.01 10.64
C HIS A 86 -18.55 1.51 10.27
N PHE A 87 -18.26 0.22 10.52
CA PHE A 87 -16.97 -0.38 10.16
C PHE A 87 -16.70 -0.32 8.65
N PHE A 88 -17.67 -0.74 7.83
CA PHE A 88 -17.56 -0.68 6.38
C PHE A 88 -17.57 0.77 5.85
N GLN A 89 -18.31 1.67 6.50
CA GLN A 89 -18.32 3.08 6.14
C GLN A 89 -16.94 3.74 6.36
N VAL A 90 -16.28 3.44 7.48
CA VAL A 90 -14.93 3.95 7.75
C VAL A 90 -13.93 3.34 6.77
N MET A 91 -13.98 2.03 6.53
CA MET A 91 -13.10 1.36 5.55
C MET A 91 -13.22 1.95 4.14
N THR A 92 -14.43 2.31 3.71
CA THR A 92 -14.69 2.84 2.36
C THR A 92 -14.68 4.36 2.28
N SER A 93 -14.49 5.06 3.41
CA SER A 93 -14.52 6.53 3.48
C SER A 93 -13.46 7.20 2.61
N GLU A 94 -12.29 6.56 2.49
CA GLU A 94 -11.21 6.92 1.59
C GLU A 94 -10.87 5.69 0.75
N PHE A 95 -11.46 5.59 -0.44
CA PHE A 95 -11.00 4.62 -1.43
C PHE A 95 -9.70 5.16 -2.03
N VAL A 96 -8.56 4.82 -1.43
CA VAL A 96 -7.26 5.34 -1.83
C VAL A 96 -6.83 4.74 -3.16
N LEU A 97 -7.36 5.27 -4.27
CA LEU A 97 -7.01 4.89 -5.64
C LEU A 97 -5.49 5.01 -5.91
N ARG A 98 -4.79 5.85 -5.13
CA ARG A 98 -3.33 6.02 -5.16
C ARG A 98 -2.57 4.72 -4.87
N ARG A 99 -3.16 3.77 -4.14
CA ARG A 99 -2.53 2.49 -3.80
C ARG A 99 -2.64 1.43 -4.90
N PHE A 100 -3.46 1.65 -5.93
CA PHE A 100 -3.53 0.75 -7.10
C PHE A 100 -2.17 0.63 -7.82
N GLY A 101 -1.34 1.69 -7.77
CA GLY A 101 0.02 1.67 -8.33
C GLY A 101 1.00 0.73 -7.60
N ARG A 102 0.73 0.34 -6.34
CA ARG A 102 1.52 -0.68 -5.63
C ARG A 102 1.16 -2.10 -6.05
N LEU A 103 -0.10 -2.34 -6.44
CA LEU A 103 -0.54 -3.65 -6.94
C LEU A 103 0.13 -4.04 -8.26
N THR A 104 0.48 -3.06 -9.11
CA THR A 104 1.21 -3.33 -10.35
C THR A 104 2.70 -3.66 -10.14
N GLN A 105 3.21 -3.54 -8.91
CA GLN A 105 4.64 -3.72 -8.59
C GLN A 105 4.97 -5.09 -7.98
N GLY A 106 3.94 -5.85 -7.57
CA GLY A 106 4.10 -7.18 -6.97
C GLY A 106 3.94 -8.31 -7.94
#